data_AF-A0A6V7VWP7-F1
#
_entry.id   AF-A0A6V7VWP7-F1
#
_cell.length_a   1.000
_cell.length_b   1.000
_cell.length_c   1.000
_cell.angle_alpha   90.00
_cell.angle_beta   90.00
_cell.angle_gamma   90.00
#
_symmetry.space_group_name_H-M   'P 1'
#
loop_
_entity.id
_entity.type
_entity.pdbx_description
1 polymer ?
#
loop_
_entity_poly.entity_id
_entity_poly.type
_entity_poly.pdbx_seq_one_letter_code
_entity_poly.pdbx_strand_id
1 'polypeptide(L)'
;MQLLDVLESAVLLLLTGEHKKGSYASGGRSLRFMESDEQLANWVRERRKEKVRVTRRMIQQQAIKMFPLVTKENIINSFKYCGLTNKTNGAEDDEIHCFKINGPVSEGRAQLRQARLDNELAKIFEEIDLEEDVENGNESDNSIEM
;
A
#
# COMPACT_ATOMS: atom_id res chain seq x y z
N MET A 1 3.64 15.11 -0.89
CA MET A 1 2.53 14.15 -1.03
C MET A 1 2.11 13.73 0.37
N GLN A 2 0.95 14.19 0.86
CA GLN A 2 0.57 13.95 2.25
C GLN A 2 -0.07 12.56 2.38
N LEU A 3 0.15 11.86 3.50
CA LEU A 3 -0.43 10.54 3.78
C LEU A 3 -1.97 10.49 3.58
N LEU A 4 -2.64 11.65 3.65
CA LEU A 4 -4.07 11.81 3.39
C LEU A 4 -4.43 11.56 1.91
N ASP A 5 -3.59 12.01 0.97
CA ASP A 5 -3.85 11.88 -0.47
C ASP A 5 -3.81 10.41 -0.89
N VAL A 6 -2.87 9.64 -0.34
CA VAL A 6 -2.73 8.19 -0.59
C VAL A 6 -3.93 7.41 -0.05
N LEU A 7 -4.43 7.80 1.13
CA LEU A 7 -5.63 7.19 1.73
C LEU A 7 -6.92 7.61 1.02
N GLU A 8 -6.94 8.77 0.37
CA GLU A 8 -8.06 9.22 -0.46
C GLU A 8 -8.08 8.50 -1.79
N SER A 9 -6.96 8.43 -2.50
CA SER A 9 -6.83 7.64 -3.72
C SER A 9 -7.10 6.16 -3.46
N ALA A 10 -6.60 5.58 -2.37
CA ALA A 10 -6.87 4.18 -2.03
C ALA A 10 -8.35 3.93 -1.71
N VAL A 11 -9.02 4.84 -0.99
CA VAL A 11 -10.45 4.75 -0.69
C VAL A 11 -11.30 4.99 -1.94
N LEU A 12 -10.91 5.90 -2.84
CA LEU A 12 -11.61 6.12 -4.12
C LEU A 12 -11.44 4.93 -5.09
N LEU A 13 -10.22 4.41 -5.22
CA LEU A 13 -9.94 3.17 -6.00
C LEU A 13 -10.67 1.96 -5.43
N LEU A 14 -10.88 1.91 -4.12
CA LEU A 14 -11.69 0.88 -3.47
C LEU A 14 -13.19 0.99 -3.81
N LEU A 15 -13.69 2.17 -4.20
CA LEU A 15 -15.12 2.49 -4.12
C LEU A 15 -15.76 3.04 -5.41
N THR A 16 -15.01 3.48 -6.43
CA THR A 16 -15.61 4.12 -7.64
C THR A 16 -14.97 3.74 -8.99
N GLY A 17 -14.40 2.54 -9.14
CA GLY A 17 -13.75 2.15 -10.40
C GLY A 17 -14.69 2.22 -11.62
N GLU A 18 -14.41 3.10 -12.59
CA GLU A 18 -15.17 3.22 -13.84
C GLU A 18 -14.99 2.00 -14.78
N HIS A 19 -16.03 1.76 -15.58
CA HIS A 19 -16.43 0.50 -16.23
C HIS A 19 -15.57 0.01 -17.42
N LYS A 20 -15.31 -1.31 -17.46
CA LYS A 20 -15.37 -2.16 -18.68
C LYS A 20 -15.96 -3.54 -18.33
N LYS A 21 -16.82 -4.06 -19.21
CA LYS A 21 -17.71 -5.23 -19.02
C LYS A 21 -16.96 -6.49 -18.55
N GLY A 22 -17.46 -7.12 -17.47
CA GLY A 22 -17.32 -8.56 -17.22
C GLY A 22 -16.66 -8.97 -15.90
N SER A 23 -15.81 -8.13 -15.30
CA SER A 23 -15.15 -8.40 -14.02
C SER A 23 -14.49 -7.08 -13.59
N TYR A 24 -14.74 -6.58 -12.40
CA TYR A 24 -13.99 -5.40 -11.96
C TYR A 24 -12.52 -5.78 -11.79
N ALA A 25 -11.64 -4.89 -12.26
CA ALA A 25 -10.24 -4.82 -11.84
C ALA A 25 -10.09 -4.54 -10.32
N SER A 26 -11.16 -4.59 -9.53
CA SER A 26 -11.18 -4.46 -8.07
C SER A 26 -10.94 -5.80 -7.38
N GLY A 27 -9.77 -6.40 -7.60
CA GLY A 27 -9.23 -7.39 -6.66
C GLY A 27 -10.12 -8.58 -6.25
N GLY A 28 -11.12 -8.95 -7.06
CA GLY A 28 -12.03 -10.07 -6.78
C GLY A 28 -13.11 -9.86 -5.70
N ARG A 29 -13.58 -8.63 -5.42
CA ARG A 29 -14.74 -8.45 -4.52
C ARG A 29 -16.08 -8.77 -5.22
N SER A 30 -16.97 -9.45 -4.49
CA SER A 30 -18.28 -9.89 -4.96
C SER A 30 -19.29 -8.73 -5.02
N LEU A 31 -20.08 -8.67 -6.10
CA LEU A 31 -21.15 -7.68 -6.34
C LEU A 31 -22.23 -7.59 -5.23
N ARG A 32 -22.29 -8.58 -4.32
CA ARG A 32 -23.33 -8.68 -3.29
C ARG A 32 -23.26 -7.59 -2.21
N PHE A 33 -22.16 -6.86 -2.11
CA PHE A 33 -21.94 -5.86 -1.05
C PHE A 33 -21.66 -4.45 -1.59
N MET A 34 -21.93 -4.21 -2.88
CA MET A 34 -21.60 -2.94 -3.54
C MET A 34 -22.33 -1.75 -2.93
N GLU A 35 -23.62 -1.92 -2.59
CA GLU A 35 -24.41 -0.89 -1.91
C GLU A 35 -23.87 -0.60 -0.50
N SER A 36 -23.41 -1.63 0.21
CA SER A 36 -22.78 -1.50 1.52
C SER A 36 -21.45 -0.73 1.43
N ASP A 37 -20.62 -1.06 0.45
CA ASP A 37 -19.35 -0.37 0.20
C ASP A 37 -19.58 1.12 -0.14
N GLU A 38 -20.58 1.43 -0.96
CA GLU A 38 -20.94 2.80 -1.31
C GLU A 38 -21.46 3.62 -0.10
N GLN A 39 -22.29 3.03 0.75
CA GLN A 39 -22.76 3.70 1.97
C GLN A 39 -21.59 4.03 2.91
N LEU A 40 -20.65 3.10 3.09
CA LEU A 40 -19.46 3.32 3.90
C LEU A 40 -18.54 4.38 3.25
N ALA A 41 -18.40 4.37 1.92
CA ALA A 41 -17.67 5.37 1.14
C ALA A 41 -18.21 6.78 1.39
N ASN A 42 -19.52 6.94 1.26
CA ASN A 42 -20.20 8.21 1.45
C ASN A 42 -20.03 8.72 2.88
N TRP A 43 -20.14 7.83 3.87
CA TRP A 43 -19.86 8.20 5.25
C TRP A 43 -18.42 8.72 5.44
N VAL A 44 -17.41 8.07 4.84
CA VAL A 44 -16.01 8.56 4.91
C VAL A 44 -15.87 9.94 4.26
N ARG A 45 -16.47 10.15 3.08
CA ARG A 45 -16.43 11.43 2.36
C ARG A 45 -17.03 12.57 3.19
N GLU A 46 -18.19 12.35 3.80
CA GLU A 46 -18.83 13.36 4.65
C GLU A 46 -18.00 13.70 5.88
N ARG A 47 -17.43 12.70 6.57
CA ARG A 47 -16.52 12.96 7.71
C ARG A 47 -15.30 13.78 7.29
N ARG A 48 -14.74 13.52 6.11
CA ARG A 48 -13.59 14.29 5.59
C ARG A 48 -13.96 15.70 5.16
N LYS A 49 -15.16 15.90 4.61
CA LYS A 49 -15.72 17.23 4.31
C LYS A 49 -15.85 18.07 5.57
N GLU A 50 -16.20 17.44 6.69
CA GLU A 50 -16.21 18.04 8.04
C GLU A 50 -14.79 18.23 8.63
N LYS A 51 -13.73 17.94 7.86
CA LYS A 51 -12.31 17.95 8.30
C LYS A 51 -12.02 17.04 9.50
N VAL A 52 -12.87 16.04 9.73
CA VAL A 52 -12.64 15.02 10.76
C VAL A 52 -11.64 14.00 10.22
N ARG A 53 -10.58 13.76 10.99
CA ARG A 53 -9.62 12.69 10.67
C ARG A 53 -10.33 11.33 10.75
N VAL A 54 -10.49 10.67 9.61
CA VAL A 54 -11.05 9.32 9.54
C VAL A 54 -9.93 8.29 9.66
N THR A 55 -9.91 7.57 10.77
CA THR A 55 -8.96 6.46 10.97
C THR A 55 -9.55 5.13 10.51
N ARG A 56 -8.69 4.18 10.20
CA ARG A 56 -9.10 2.82 9.83
C ARG A 56 -9.96 2.13 10.89
N ARG A 57 -9.67 2.34 12.18
CA ARG A 57 -10.47 1.82 13.30
C ARG A 57 -11.89 2.38 13.28
N MET A 58 -12.05 3.66 12.94
CA MET A 58 -13.36 4.28 12.80
C MET A 58 -14.14 3.68 11.63
N ILE A 59 -13.48 3.44 10.48
CA ILE A 59 -14.12 2.79 9.33
C ILE A 59 -14.60 1.38 9.70
N GLN A 60 -13.77 0.58 10.40
CA GLN A 60 -14.15 -0.75 10.86
C GLN A 60 -15.34 -0.71 11.83
N GLN A 61 -15.33 0.20 12.81
CA GLN A 61 -16.43 0.38 13.76
C GLN A 61 -17.72 0.80 13.06
N GLN A 62 -17.62 1.73 12.11
CA GLN A 62 -18.77 2.16 11.34
C GLN A 62 -19.32 1.04 10.47
N ALA A 63 -18.46 0.24 9.82
CA ALA A 63 -18.88 -0.92 9.04
C ALA A 63 -19.61 -1.96 9.92
N ILE A 64 -19.09 -2.26 11.12
CA ILE A 64 -19.75 -3.17 12.07
C ILE A 64 -21.14 -2.63 12.46
N LYS A 65 -21.25 -1.33 12.69
CA LYS A 65 -22.50 -0.67 13.05
C LYS A 65 -23.51 -0.69 11.89
N MET A 66 -23.04 -0.48 10.67
CA MET A 66 -23.88 -0.35 9.47
C MET A 66 -24.32 -1.70 8.91
N PHE A 67 -23.49 -2.74 9.08
CA PHE A 67 -23.69 -4.07 8.51
C PHE A 67 -23.69 -5.16 9.58
N PRO A 68 -24.74 -5.26 10.42
CA PRO A 68 -24.79 -6.19 11.55
C PRO A 68 -24.80 -7.67 11.14
N LEU A 69 -25.16 -7.96 9.88
CA LEU A 69 -25.12 -9.32 9.32
C LEU A 69 -23.71 -9.75 8.87
N VAL A 70 -22.77 -8.81 8.80
CA VAL A 70 -21.37 -9.07 8.46
C VAL A 70 -20.58 -9.21 9.75
N THR A 71 -19.92 -10.34 9.95
CA THR A 71 -19.14 -10.55 11.17
C THR A 71 -17.95 -9.58 11.22
N LYS A 72 -17.52 -9.27 12.44
CA LYS A 72 -16.32 -8.45 12.68
C LYS A 72 -15.10 -9.05 11.97
N GLU A 73 -14.97 -10.38 11.98
CA GLU A 73 -13.92 -11.13 11.31
C GLU A 73 -13.97 -10.92 9.80
N ASN A 74 -15.15 -10.96 9.17
CA ASN A 74 -15.29 -10.68 7.73
C ASN A 74 -14.82 -9.26 7.38
N ILE A 75 -15.18 -8.27 8.21
CA ILE A 75 -14.75 -6.89 8.02
C ILE A 75 -13.23 -6.81 8.14
N ILE A 76 -12.62 -7.32 9.21
CA ILE A 76 -11.15 -7.28 9.39
C ILE A 76 -10.42 -7.95 8.22
N ASN A 77 -10.89 -9.14 7.81
CA ASN A 77 -10.28 -9.91 6.73
C ASN A 77 -10.36 -9.18 5.39
N SER A 78 -11.45 -8.45 5.11
CA SER A 78 -11.57 -7.68 3.86
C SER A 78 -10.47 -6.63 3.70
N PHE A 79 -10.01 -6.01 4.79
CA PHE A 79 -8.91 -5.05 4.74
C PHE A 79 -7.57 -5.77 4.55
N LYS A 80 -7.41 -6.95 5.14
CA LYS A 80 -6.20 -7.78 5.00
C LYS A 80 -6.06 -8.34 3.57
N TYR A 81 -7.14 -8.80 2.97
CA TYR A 81 -7.12 -9.29 1.59
C TYR A 81 -6.87 -8.18 0.56
N CYS A 82 -7.06 -6.92 0.97
CA CYS A 82 -6.81 -5.74 0.17
C CYS A 82 -5.41 -5.14 0.39
N GLY A 83 -4.54 -5.74 1.21
CA GLY A 83 -3.21 -5.20 1.46
C GLY A 83 -3.16 -4.04 2.46
N LEU A 84 -4.29 -3.67 3.10
CA LEU A 84 -4.38 -2.47 3.95
C LEU A 84 -3.90 -2.71 5.39
N THR A 85 -3.71 -3.97 5.78
CA THR A 85 -3.34 -4.34 7.17
C THR A 85 -2.14 -5.24 7.27
N ASN A 86 -1.64 -5.68 6.14
CA ASN A 86 -0.64 -6.73 6.08
C ASN A 86 0.65 -6.18 6.68
N LYS A 87 1.43 -7.06 7.30
CA LYS A 87 2.73 -6.69 7.87
C LYS A 87 3.64 -6.11 6.80
N THR A 88 4.35 -5.05 7.16
CA THR A 88 5.27 -4.34 6.25
C THR A 88 6.46 -5.20 5.83
N ASN A 89 6.83 -6.21 6.62
CA ASN A 89 7.87 -7.19 6.31
C ASN A 89 7.45 -8.23 5.25
N GLY A 90 6.21 -8.18 4.76
CA GLY A 90 5.71 -9.08 3.71
C GLY A 90 5.26 -10.46 4.18
N ALA A 91 5.33 -10.78 5.48
CA ALA A 91 4.95 -12.10 6.00
C ALA A 91 3.47 -12.48 5.75
N GLU A 92 2.63 -11.53 5.35
CA GLU A 92 1.19 -11.71 5.10
C GLU A 92 0.81 -11.35 3.66
N ASP A 93 1.78 -11.17 2.75
CA ASP A 93 1.50 -10.82 1.34
C ASP A 93 0.77 -11.94 0.59
N ASP A 94 0.90 -13.19 1.07
CA ASP A 94 0.18 -14.32 0.50
C ASP A 94 -1.34 -14.25 0.69
N GLU A 95 -1.79 -13.45 1.65
CA GLU A 95 -3.21 -13.25 1.90
C GLU A 95 -3.83 -12.19 0.98
N ILE A 96 -3.03 -11.42 0.25
CA ILE A 96 -3.52 -10.38 -0.66
C ILE A 96 -4.18 -11.07 -1.86
N HIS A 97 -5.49 -10.86 -2.01
CA HIS A 97 -6.30 -11.57 -3.00
C HIS A 97 -5.91 -11.22 -4.44
N CYS A 98 -5.56 -9.96 -4.71
CA CYS A 98 -5.14 -9.52 -6.03
C CYS A 98 -3.92 -10.28 -6.57
N PHE A 99 -3.07 -10.78 -5.67
CA PHE A 99 -1.79 -11.40 -6.00
C PHE A 99 -1.82 -12.93 -6.06
N LYS A 100 -3.00 -13.54 -5.91
CA LYS A 100 -3.14 -14.99 -6.11
C LYS A 100 -2.87 -15.33 -7.59
N ILE A 101 -2.53 -16.60 -7.87
CA ILE A 101 -2.17 -17.08 -9.23
C ILE A 101 -3.25 -16.73 -10.28
N ASN A 102 -4.52 -16.86 -9.90
CA ASN A 102 -5.67 -16.51 -10.75
C ASN A 102 -6.25 -15.11 -10.43
N GLY A 103 -5.50 -14.31 -9.66
CA GLY A 103 -5.87 -12.96 -9.30
C GLY A 103 -5.57 -11.98 -10.44
N PRO A 104 -6.17 -10.78 -10.41
CA PRO A 104 -5.98 -9.76 -11.44
C PRO A 104 -4.53 -9.24 -11.55
N VAL A 105 -3.71 -9.46 -10.53
CA VAL A 105 -2.32 -8.97 -10.45
C VAL A 105 -1.42 -10.08 -9.89
N SER A 106 -1.37 -11.23 -10.56
CA SER A 106 -0.61 -12.40 -10.10
C SER A 106 0.88 -12.14 -9.85
N GLU A 107 1.50 -11.21 -10.58
CA GLU A 107 2.89 -10.79 -10.40
C GLU A 107 3.09 -9.76 -9.27
N GLY A 108 2.00 -9.22 -8.71
CA GLY A 108 2.04 -8.09 -7.78
C GLY A 108 2.83 -8.36 -6.50
N ARG A 109 2.94 -9.63 -6.06
CA ARG A 109 3.82 -10.03 -4.95
C ARG A 109 5.30 -9.78 -5.24
N ALA A 110 5.75 -10.17 -6.44
CA ALA A 110 7.14 -9.97 -6.82
C ALA A 110 7.46 -8.48 -6.91
N GLN A 111 6.56 -7.71 -7.52
CA GLN A 111 6.67 -6.26 -7.62
C GLN A 111 6.69 -5.58 -6.25
N LEU A 112 5.82 -5.98 -5.32
CA LEU A 112 5.78 -5.43 -3.96
C LEU A 112 7.06 -5.75 -3.18
N ARG A 113 7.60 -6.96 -3.32
CA ARG A 113 8.89 -7.32 -2.71
C ARG A 113 10.03 -6.49 -3.28
N GLN A 114 10.09 -6.32 -4.60
CA GLN A 114 11.11 -5.51 -5.24
C GLN A 114 11.05 -4.06 -4.77
N ALA A 115 9.86 -3.46 -4.74
CA ALA A 115 9.68 -2.08 -4.29
C ALA A 115 10.13 -1.86 -2.82
N ARG A 116 10.02 -2.88 -1.96
CA ARG A 116 10.56 -2.81 -0.58
C ARG A 116 12.08 -2.80 -0.57
N LEU A 117 12.71 -3.68 -1.36
CA LEU A 117 14.17 -3.72 -1.50
C LEU A 117 14.71 -2.40 -2.06
N ASP A 118 14.07 -1.86 -3.10
CA ASP A 118 14.47 -0.59 -3.72
C ASP A 118 14.37 0.56 -2.71
N ASN A 119 13.35 0.56 -1.84
CA ASN A 119 13.21 1.55 -0.78
C ASN A 119 14.30 1.43 0.30
N GLU A 120 14.67 0.20 0.67
CA GLU A 120 15.76 -0.05 1.62
C GLU A 120 17.11 0.39 1.04
N LEU A 121 17.38 0.06 -0.23
CA LEU A 121 18.57 0.52 -0.93
C LEU A 121 18.62 2.05 -1.02
N ALA A 122 17.52 2.72 -1.35
CA ALA A 122 17.46 4.17 -1.44
C ALA A 122 17.87 4.85 -0.12
N LYS A 123 17.43 4.32 1.03
CA LYS A 123 17.85 4.84 2.35
C LYS A 123 19.34 4.67 2.59
N ILE A 124 19.90 3.54 2.20
CA ILE A 124 21.35 3.29 2.32
C ILE A 124 22.12 4.28 1.45
N PHE A 125 21.68 4.53 0.22
CA PHE A 125 22.33 5.50 -0.66
C PHE A 125 22.26 6.95 -0.13
N GLU A 126 21.18 7.33 0.54
CA GLU A 126 21.07 8.64 1.21
C GLU A 126 22.04 8.79 2.40
N GLU A 127 22.47 7.69 3.02
CA GLU A 127 23.41 7.68 4.14
C GLU A 127 24.89 7.70 3.72
N ILE A 128 25.20 7.41 2.44
CA ILE A 128 26.57 7.45 1.92
C ILE A 128 26.90 8.88 1.51
N ASP A 129 27.64 9.59 2.37
CA ASP A 129 28.26 10.87 2.05
C ASP A 129 29.51 10.64 1.18
N LEU A 130 29.50 11.13 -0.07
CA LEU A 130 30.60 10.94 -1.03
C LEU A 130 31.63 12.08 -0.98
N GLU A 131 31.53 13.01 -0.04
CA GLU A 131 32.48 14.12 0.12
C GLU A 131 33.67 13.76 1.02
N GLU A 132 34.45 12.71 0.71
CA GLU A 132 35.77 12.53 1.33
C GLU A 132 36.78 11.73 0.50
N ASP A 133 36.91 12.05 -0.80
CA ASP A 133 38.13 11.73 -1.56
C ASP A 133 39.04 12.96 -1.59
N VAL A 134 39.73 13.24 -0.49
CA VAL A 134 40.93 14.08 -0.55
C VAL A 134 41.99 13.27 -1.28
N GLU A 135 42.21 13.57 -2.56
CA GLU A 135 43.32 13.04 -3.36
C GLU A 135 44.64 13.25 -2.60
N ASN A 136 45.10 12.23 -1.88
CA ASN A 136 46.45 12.23 -1.36
C ASN A 136 47.36 11.87 -2.54
N GLY A 137 47.74 12.89 -3.30
CA GLY A 137 48.71 12.82 -4.37
C GLY A 137 50.04 12.31 -3.83
N ASN A 138 50.24 10.99 -3.88
CA ASN A 138 51.53 10.40 -3.62
C ASN A 138 52.41 10.64 -4.86
N GLU A 139 53.23 11.69 -4.81
CA GLU A 139 54.38 11.84 -5.70
C GLU A 139 55.31 10.65 -5.45
N SER A 140 55.13 9.59 -6.24
CA SER A 140 56.04 8.46 -6.31
C SER A 140 57.30 8.89 -7.06
N ASP A 141 58.18 9.62 -6.38
CA ASP A 141 59.56 9.78 -6.81
C ASP A 141 60.50 9.39 -5.67
N ASN A 142 61.16 8.24 -5.86
CA ASN A 142 62.48 8.01 -5.30
C ASN A 142 63.22 7.11 -6.29
N SER A 143 63.79 7.78 -7.28
CA SER A 143 65.04 7.47 -7.98
C SER A 143 65.85 6.34 -7.32
N ILE A 144 66.06 5.25 -8.05
CA ILE A 144 67.11 4.26 -7.78
C ILE A 144 68.46 4.96 -8.01
N GLU A 145 69.25 5.13 -6.95
CA GLU A 145 70.69 5.39 -7.08
C GLU A 145 71.42 4.07 -7.43
N MET A 146 72.43 4.21 -8.30
CA MET A 146 73.21 3.15 -8.97
C MET A 146 73.85 2.11 -8.03
#